data_AF-A0A1Z4V1B4-F1
#
_entry.id   AF-A0A1Z4V1B4-F1
#
_cell.length_a   1.000
_cell.length_b   1.000
_cell.length_c   1.000
_cell.angle_alpha   90.00
_cell.angle_beta   90.00
_cell.angle_gamma   90.00
#
_symmetry.space_group_name_H-M   'P 1'
#
loop_
_entity.id
_entity.type
_entity.pdbx_description
1 polymer ?
#
loop_
_entity_poly.entity_id
_entity_poly.type
_entity_poly.pdbx_seq_one_letter_code
_entity_poly.pdbx_strand_id
1 'polypeptide(L)'
;MDLSNFTTLQNLESAFGGESMANRKYLFFAAVARKLGFADLAKLFKETADQETEHAFAHFELLHPELVVEDAAALTDEQKREIISRCLSLAIAGETYEYTTMYPEFAAAAEHDRDHPAAAEFLQQAQESSDHANTFRTAAHRFGLLKFIENYHADRYTEALEVLNGGDAVTRVVSEDPQTQKWICRQCSMIYDPVTGDPDSGIAPGTAFADIPKDWHCPICGATKKTFKPLEEKVAA
;
A
#
# COMPACT_ATOMS: atom_id res chain seq x y z
N MET A 1 -4.35 -19.96 16.75
CA MET A 1 -4.79 -19.29 17.99
C MET A 1 -6.18 -18.71 17.73
N ASP A 2 -7.09 -18.72 18.71
CA ASP A 2 -8.42 -18.14 18.53
C ASP A 2 -8.42 -16.66 18.94
N LEU A 3 -8.22 -15.78 17.96
CA LEU A 3 -8.23 -14.33 18.15
C LEU A 3 -9.65 -13.75 18.30
N SER A 4 -10.70 -14.57 18.22
CA SER A 4 -12.06 -14.13 18.57
C SER A 4 -12.23 -13.91 20.08
N ASN A 5 -11.29 -14.43 20.89
CA ASN A 5 -11.20 -14.09 22.30
C ASN A 5 -10.63 -12.68 22.47
N PHE A 6 -11.54 -11.73 22.71
CA PHE A 6 -11.25 -10.31 22.87
C PHE A 6 -10.10 -10.01 23.84
N THR A 7 -10.04 -10.72 24.97
CA THR A 7 -8.99 -10.50 25.98
C THR A 7 -7.61 -10.91 25.48
N THR A 8 -7.51 -12.03 24.75
CA THR A 8 -6.23 -12.49 24.18
C THR A 8 -5.74 -11.54 23.10
N LEU A 9 -6.62 -11.08 22.22
CA LEU A 9 -6.29 -10.10 21.19
C LEU A 9 -5.75 -8.81 21.80
N GLN A 10 -6.48 -8.23 22.76
CA GLN A 10 -6.08 -6.99 23.41
C GLN A 10 -4.77 -7.11 24.20
N ASN A 11 -4.52 -8.28 24.81
CA ASN A 11 -3.24 -8.56 25.48
C ASN A 11 -2.07 -8.62 24.50
N LEU A 12 -2.26 -9.22 23.32
CA LEU A 12 -1.22 -9.28 22.28
C LEU A 12 -0.94 -7.91 21.68
N GLU A 13 -1.97 -7.11 21.40
CA GLU A 13 -1.81 -5.72 20.95
C GLU A 13 -1.06 -4.88 21.99
N SER A 14 -1.42 -5.04 23.27
CA SER A 14 -0.75 -4.34 24.38
C SER A 14 0.70 -4.78 24.53
N ALA A 15 1.00 -6.07 24.37
CA ALA A 15 2.36 -6.60 24.40
C ALA A 15 3.19 -6.06 23.22
N PHE A 16 2.66 -6.11 22.00
CA PHE A 16 3.31 -5.53 20.81
C PHE A 16 3.62 -4.04 21.00
N GLY A 17 2.66 -3.26 21.50
CA GLY A 17 2.86 -1.85 21.81
C GLY A 17 3.90 -1.64 22.93
N GLY A 18 3.86 -2.47 23.97
CA GLY A 18 4.82 -2.47 25.08
C GLY A 18 6.26 -2.69 24.64
N GLU A 19 6.50 -3.75 23.88
CA GLU A 19 7.83 -4.10 23.36
C GLU A 19 8.32 -3.07 22.34
N SER A 20 7.43 -2.53 21.50
CA SER A 20 7.74 -1.44 20.58
C SER A 20 8.22 -0.19 21.34
N MET A 21 7.55 0.19 22.43
CA MET A 21 7.98 1.30 23.28
C MET A 21 9.31 1.00 23.99
N ALA A 22 9.52 -0.24 24.47
CA ALA A 22 10.77 -0.67 25.11
C ALA A 22 11.96 -0.53 24.16
N ASN A 23 11.83 -1.06 22.93
CA ASN A 23 12.80 -0.91 21.86
C ASN A 23 13.20 0.56 21.63
N ARG A 24 12.22 1.45 21.41
CA ARG A 24 12.51 2.87 21.11
C ARG A 24 13.21 3.58 22.27
N LYS A 25 12.81 3.27 23.52
CA LYS A 25 13.49 3.78 24.73
C LYS A 25 14.94 3.32 24.81
N TYR A 26 15.20 2.03 24.60
CA TYR A 26 16.56 1.49 24.72
C TYR A 26 17.49 1.98 23.61
N LEU A 27 17.00 2.19 22.38
CA LEU A 27 17.78 2.86 21.34
C LEU A 27 18.17 4.30 21.74
N PHE A 28 17.23 5.04 22.33
CA PHE A 28 17.51 6.37 22.85
C PHE A 28 18.52 6.34 24.01
N PHE A 29 18.36 5.41 24.97
CA PHE A 29 19.30 5.24 26.08
C PHE A 29 20.70 4.87 25.58
N ALA A 30 20.81 4.03 24.56
CA ALA A 30 22.08 3.72 23.91
C ALA A 30 22.74 4.98 23.35
N ALA A 31 21.97 5.88 22.71
CA ALA A 31 22.49 7.15 22.21
C ALA A 31 22.96 8.07 23.34
N VAL A 32 22.21 8.15 24.44
CA VAL A 32 22.61 8.92 25.63
C VAL A 32 23.89 8.35 26.25
N ALA A 33 23.94 7.04 26.48
CA ALA A 33 25.11 6.36 27.06
C ALA A 33 26.38 6.58 26.21
N ARG A 34 26.29 6.55 24.87
CA ARG A 34 27.42 6.88 23.98
C ARG A 34 27.91 8.32 24.20
N LYS A 35 27.00 9.29 24.23
CA LYS A 35 27.34 10.71 24.43
C LYS A 35 28.01 10.97 25.78
N LEU A 36 27.70 10.17 26.79
CA LEU A 36 28.26 10.25 28.13
C LEU A 36 29.53 9.41 28.34
N GLY A 37 29.99 8.68 27.31
CA GLY A 37 31.21 7.88 27.38
C GLY A 37 31.03 6.47 27.96
N PHE A 38 29.79 6.02 28.22
CA PHE A 38 29.49 4.67 28.69
C PHE A 38 29.31 3.69 27.52
N ALA A 39 30.41 3.36 26.84
CA ALA A 39 30.38 2.55 25.62
C ALA A 39 29.76 1.15 25.82
N ASP A 40 30.13 0.46 26.89
CA ASP A 40 29.60 -0.89 27.17
C ASP A 40 28.10 -0.87 27.47
N LEU A 41 27.64 0.12 28.22
CA LEU A 41 26.22 0.29 28.53
C LEU A 41 25.41 0.66 27.28
N ALA A 42 25.99 1.49 26.40
CA ALA A 42 25.36 1.79 25.13
C ALA A 42 25.21 0.57 24.22
N LYS A 43 26.21 -0.31 24.23
CA LYS A 43 26.16 -1.59 23.51
C LYS A 43 25.07 -2.48 24.08
N LEU A 44 25.03 -2.64 25.40
CA LEU A 44 24.00 -3.43 26.09
C LEU A 44 22.59 -2.93 25.73
N PHE A 45 22.33 -1.62 25.83
CA PHE A 45 21.02 -1.07 25.46
C PHE A 45 20.65 -1.32 24.00
N LYS A 46 21.62 -1.26 23.08
CA LYS A 46 21.36 -1.54 21.67
C LYS A 46 21.01 -3.01 21.46
N GLU A 47 21.76 -3.92 22.08
CA GLU A 47 21.50 -5.37 22.00
C GLU A 47 20.15 -5.74 22.60
N THR A 48 19.77 -5.15 23.74
CA THR A 48 18.43 -5.35 24.33
C THR A 48 17.34 -4.78 23.45
N ALA A 49 17.55 -3.60 22.83
CA ALA A 49 16.58 -3.07 21.87
C ALA A 49 16.34 -4.04 20.71
N ASP A 50 17.39 -4.67 20.20
CA ASP A 50 17.28 -5.67 19.13
C ASP A 50 16.47 -6.90 19.60
N GLN A 51 16.65 -7.33 20.85
CA GLN A 51 15.82 -8.39 21.44
C GLN A 51 14.34 -8.00 21.55
N GLU A 52 14.02 -6.77 21.99
CA GLU A 52 12.62 -6.32 22.05
C GLU A 52 11.98 -6.18 20.66
N THR A 53 12.79 -6.04 19.60
CA THR A 53 12.28 -6.12 18.22
C THR A 53 11.79 -7.54 17.91
N GLU A 54 12.57 -8.55 18.27
CA GLU A 54 12.18 -9.96 18.08
C GLU A 54 10.96 -10.32 18.94
N HIS A 55 10.86 -9.81 20.18
CA HIS A 55 9.67 -10.01 21.01
C HIS A 55 8.42 -9.35 20.40
N ALA A 56 8.54 -8.11 19.92
CA ALA A 56 7.46 -7.43 19.24
C ALA A 56 7.01 -8.20 17.98
N PHE A 57 7.95 -8.69 17.17
CA PHE A 57 7.64 -9.50 16.00
C PHE A 57 6.94 -10.80 16.37
N ALA A 58 7.41 -11.53 17.38
CA ALA A 58 6.74 -12.75 17.85
C ALA A 58 5.28 -12.49 18.27
N HIS A 59 4.97 -11.35 18.90
CA HIS A 59 3.58 -10.97 19.20
C HIS A 59 2.79 -10.59 17.94
N PHE A 60 3.42 -9.86 17.02
CA PHE A 60 2.78 -9.44 15.77
C PHE A 60 2.47 -10.63 14.84
N GLU A 61 3.32 -11.65 14.80
CA GLU A 61 3.06 -12.91 14.07
C GLU A 61 1.84 -13.65 14.62
N LEU A 62 1.59 -13.57 15.94
CA LEU A 62 0.38 -14.13 16.55
C LEU A 62 -0.89 -13.34 16.20
N LEU A 63 -0.76 -12.01 16.04
CA LEU A 63 -1.84 -11.13 15.60
C LEU A 63 -2.16 -11.29 14.11
N HIS A 64 -1.12 -11.49 13.31
CA HIS A 64 -1.17 -11.55 11.85
C HIS A 64 -0.49 -12.80 11.28
N PRO A 65 -0.98 -14.00 11.60
CA PRO A 65 -0.38 -15.24 11.12
C PRO A 65 -0.43 -15.35 9.59
N GLU A 66 -1.34 -14.63 8.93
CA GLU A 66 -1.42 -14.56 7.47
C GLU A 66 -0.24 -13.87 6.80
N LEU A 67 0.58 -13.13 7.56
CA LEU A 67 1.74 -12.40 7.05
C LEU A 67 3.06 -13.17 7.20
N VAL A 68 3.05 -14.29 7.93
CA VAL A 68 4.27 -15.06 8.22
C VAL A 68 4.73 -15.78 6.96
N VAL A 69 5.98 -15.55 6.56
CA VAL A 69 6.62 -16.18 5.40
C VAL A 69 7.80 -17.02 5.88
N GLU A 70 7.59 -18.33 6.03
CA GLU A 70 8.66 -19.27 6.41
C GLU A 70 9.62 -19.57 5.25
N ASP A 71 9.06 -19.81 4.05
CA ASP A 71 9.83 -20.04 2.82
C ASP A 71 9.19 -19.30 1.64
N ALA A 72 9.80 -18.19 1.25
CA ALA A 72 9.35 -17.41 0.11
C ALA A 72 9.44 -18.16 -1.23
N ALA A 73 10.31 -19.17 -1.35
CA ALA A 73 10.45 -19.95 -2.58
C ALA A 73 9.27 -20.93 -2.77
N ALA A 74 8.63 -21.36 -1.69
CA ALA A 74 7.45 -22.21 -1.71
C ALA A 74 6.16 -21.47 -2.09
N LEU A 75 6.16 -20.13 -2.03
CA LEU A 75 5.00 -19.31 -2.36
C LEU A 75 4.87 -19.05 -3.87
N THR A 76 3.64 -19.18 -4.37
CA THR A 76 3.28 -18.68 -5.69
C THR A 76 3.35 -17.16 -5.73
N ASP A 77 3.49 -16.59 -6.93
CA ASP A 77 3.50 -15.13 -7.07
C ASP A 77 2.18 -14.48 -6.65
N GLU A 78 1.05 -15.20 -6.75
CA GLU A 78 -0.23 -14.68 -6.24
C GLU A 78 -0.25 -14.62 -4.71
N GLN A 79 0.21 -15.66 -4.01
CA GLN A 79 0.31 -15.63 -2.54
C GLN A 79 1.26 -14.54 -2.05
N LYS A 80 2.41 -14.35 -2.70
CA LYS A 80 3.33 -13.24 -2.39
C LYS A 80 2.64 -11.89 -2.53
N ARG A 81 1.84 -11.71 -3.59
CA ARG A 81 1.07 -10.49 -3.83
C ARG A 81 -0.01 -10.28 -2.78
N GLU A 82 -0.73 -11.32 -2.37
CA GLU A 82 -1.75 -11.23 -1.32
C GLU A 82 -1.14 -10.77 0.01
N ILE A 83 -0.03 -11.39 0.42
CA ILE A 83 0.68 -11.05 1.66
C ILE A 83 1.16 -9.60 1.64
N ILE A 84 1.87 -9.17 0.59
CA ILE A 84 2.38 -7.80 0.52
C ILE A 84 1.25 -6.77 0.41
N SER A 85 0.14 -7.11 -0.25
CA SER A 85 -1.05 -6.26 -0.31
C SER A 85 -1.68 -6.11 1.08
N ARG A 86 -1.69 -7.17 1.89
CA ARG A 86 -2.17 -7.11 3.28
C ARG A 86 -1.27 -6.22 4.14
N CYS A 87 0.06 -6.30 4.00
CA CYS A 87 0.98 -5.38 4.68
C CYS A 87 0.70 -3.91 4.32
N LEU A 88 0.53 -3.60 3.03
CA LEU A 88 0.18 -2.25 2.57
C LEU A 88 -1.17 -1.78 3.13
N SER A 89 -2.16 -2.66 3.18
CA SER A 89 -3.47 -2.35 3.76
C SER A 89 -3.38 -2.00 5.25
N LEU A 90 -2.57 -2.71 6.03
CA LEU A 90 -2.34 -2.40 7.44
C LEU A 90 -1.62 -1.05 7.62
N ALA A 91 -0.60 -0.77 6.79
CA ALA A 91 0.09 0.51 6.80
C ALA A 91 -0.86 1.69 6.49
N ILE A 92 -1.68 1.57 5.44
CA ILE A 92 -2.68 2.59 5.08
C ILE A 92 -3.67 2.80 6.24
N ALA A 93 -4.14 1.72 6.88
CA ALA A 93 -5.07 1.81 7.98
C ALA A 93 -4.48 2.54 9.20
N GLY A 94 -3.24 2.23 9.56
CA GLY A 94 -2.50 2.90 10.64
C GLY A 94 -2.37 4.39 10.37
N GLU A 95 -1.79 4.76 9.23
CA GLU A 95 -1.62 6.18 8.86
C GLU A 95 -2.98 6.91 8.79
N THR A 96 -4.01 6.27 8.24
CA THR A 96 -5.35 6.87 8.20
C THR A 96 -5.87 7.18 9.60
N TYR A 97 -5.78 6.24 10.53
CA TYR A 97 -6.18 6.48 11.91
C TYR A 97 -5.39 7.63 12.56
N GLU A 98 -4.08 7.69 12.31
CA GLU A 98 -3.21 8.74 12.83
C GLU A 98 -3.65 10.14 12.38
N TYR A 99 -3.81 10.37 11.06
CA TYR A 99 -4.14 11.71 10.55
C TYR A 99 -5.63 12.08 10.65
N THR A 100 -6.57 11.12 10.69
CA THR A 100 -8.01 11.44 10.80
C THR A 100 -8.51 11.53 12.24
N THR A 101 -7.86 10.83 13.16
CA THR A 101 -8.40 10.60 14.51
C THR A 101 -7.36 10.90 15.60
N MET A 102 -6.28 10.13 15.67
CA MET A 102 -5.35 10.17 16.82
C MET A 102 -4.69 11.54 17.01
N TYR A 103 -3.96 12.03 16.01
CA TYR A 103 -3.25 13.31 16.13
C TYR A 103 -4.20 14.51 16.23
N PRO A 104 -5.33 14.57 15.49
CA PRO A 104 -6.33 15.62 15.70
C PRO A 104 -6.88 15.66 17.14
N GLU A 105 -7.20 14.50 17.73
CA GLU A 105 -7.68 14.43 19.12
C GLU A 105 -6.59 14.84 20.12
N PHE A 106 -5.34 14.41 19.90
CA PHE A 106 -4.21 14.79 20.76
C PHE A 106 -3.88 16.28 20.67
N ALA A 107 -3.91 16.86 19.47
CA ALA A 107 -3.74 18.30 19.27
C ALA A 107 -4.84 19.09 20.01
N ALA A 108 -6.10 18.67 19.90
CA ALA A 108 -7.21 19.31 20.62
C ALA A 108 -7.05 19.23 22.14
N ALA A 109 -6.59 18.09 22.67
CA ALA A 109 -6.27 17.93 24.09
C ALA A 109 -5.10 18.82 24.52
N ALA A 110 -4.02 18.88 23.74
CA ALA A 110 -2.86 19.73 24.03
C ALA A 110 -3.23 21.22 24.01
N GLU A 111 -4.10 21.66 23.09
CA GLU A 111 -4.64 23.02 23.08
C GLU A 111 -5.48 23.33 24.32
N HIS A 112 -6.34 22.38 24.74
CA HIS A 112 -7.11 22.51 25.98
C HIS A 112 -6.19 22.69 27.20
N ASP A 113 -5.09 21.94 27.24
CA ASP A 113 -4.09 21.99 28.31
C ASP A 113 -3.12 23.18 28.19
N ARG A 114 -3.23 23.97 27.09
CA ARG A 114 -2.37 25.12 26.74
C ARG A 114 -0.90 24.73 26.50
N ASP A 115 -0.65 23.50 26.06
CA ASP A 115 0.65 23.03 25.59
C ASP A 115 0.77 23.22 24.07
N HIS A 116 0.92 24.48 23.65
CA HIS A 116 1.00 24.83 22.24
C HIS A 116 2.15 24.15 21.48
N PRO A 117 3.35 23.93 22.07
CA PRO A 117 4.39 23.13 21.42
C PRO A 117 3.95 21.69 21.11
N ALA A 118 3.29 21.00 22.05
CA ALA A 118 2.78 19.65 21.81
C ALA A 118 1.66 19.64 20.75
N ALA A 119 0.74 20.62 20.80
CA ALA A 119 -0.30 20.76 19.79
C ALA A 119 0.28 20.94 18.37
N ALA A 120 1.31 21.78 18.23
CA ALA A 120 1.98 22.01 16.96
C ALA A 120 2.69 20.75 16.43
N GLU A 121 3.35 19.99 17.30
CA GLU A 121 3.97 18.71 16.94
C GLU A 121 2.92 17.71 16.42
N PHE A 122 1.81 17.52 17.14
CA PHE A 122 0.75 16.60 16.72
C PHE A 122 0.13 17.00 15.37
N LEU A 123 -0.08 18.29 15.13
CA LEU A 123 -0.58 18.76 13.82
C LEU A 123 0.43 18.51 12.69
N GLN A 124 1.73 18.65 12.97
CA GLN A 124 2.77 18.31 11.99
C GLN A 124 2.79 16.81 11.69
N GLN A 125 2.70 15.96 12.71
CA GLN A 125 2.66 14.51 12.54
C GLN A 125 1.38 14.05 11.80
N ALA A 126 0.24 14.71 12.04
CA ALA A 126 -0.98 14.46 11.26
C ALA A 126 -0.77 14.73 9.75
N GLN A 127 -0.08 15.83 9.41
CA GLN A 127 0.22 16.14 8.01
C GLN A 127 1.16 15.11 7.39
N GLU A 128 2.24 14.73 8.09
CA GLU A 128 3.20 13.71 7.61
C GLU A 128 2.51 12.35 7.40
N SER A 129 1.66 11.95 8.35
CA SER A 129 0.90 10.70 8.24
C SER A 129 -0.09 10.72 7.06
N SER A 130 -0.69 11.88 6.74
CA SER A 130 -1.49 12.04 5.52
C SER A 130 -0.67 11.78 4.25
N ASP A 131 0.57 12.29 4.21
CA ASP A 131 1.50 12.08 3.08
C ASP A 131 1.93 10.61 2.96
N HIS A 132 2.16 9.93 4.08
CA HIS A 132 2.44 8.49 4.11
C HIS A 132 1.27 7.67 3.57
N ALA A 133 0.04 7.93 4.05
CA ALA A 133 -1.15 7.24 3.57
C ALA A 133 -1.33 7.39 2.05
N ASN A 134 -1.12 8.60 1.53
CA ASN A 134 -1.18 8.86 0.08
C ASN A 134 -0.09 8.12 -0.69
N THR A 135 1.12 8.04 -0.14
CA THR A 135 2.23 7.28 -0.72
C THR A 135 1.89 5.79 -0.79
N PHE A 136 1.37 5.20 0.28
CA PHE A 136 0.98 3.79 0.31
C PHE A 136 -0.19 3.49 -0.63
N ARG A 137 -1.21 4.34 -0.68
CA ARG A 137 -2.33 4.22 -1.65
C ARG A 137 -1.81 4.25 -3.09
N THR A 138 -0.91 5.19 -3.40
CA THR A 138 -0.29 5.27 -4.73
C THR A 138 0.50 4.01 -5.07
N ALA A 139 1.26 3.47 -4.12
CA ALA A 139 1.99 2.22 -4.32
C ALA A 139 1.04 1.05 -4.59
N ALA A 140 0.00 0.88 -3.74
CA ALA A 140 -1.01 -0.17 -3.90
C ALA A 140 -1.75 -0.08 -5.24
N HIS A 141 -2.15 1.12 -5.65
CA HIS A 141 -2.80 1.37 -6.93
C HIS A 141 -1.91 0.96 -8.11
N ARG A 142 -0.63 1.36 -8.09
CA ARG A 142 0.34 0.98 -9.12
C ARG A 142 0.57 -0.52 -9.19
N PHE A 143 0.67 -1.21 -8.06
CA PHE A 143 0.78 -2.67 -8.02
C PHE A 143 -0.44 -3.34 -8.68
N GLY A 144 -1.65 -2.88 -8.36
CA GLY A 144 -2.88 -3.40 -8.98
C GLY A 144 -2.91 -3.21 -10.50
N LEU A 145 -2.56 -2.02 -10.97
CA LEU A 145 -2.51 -1.70 -12.41
C LEU A 145 -1.42 -2.47 -13.17
N LEU A 146 -0.25 -2.69 -12.57
CA LEU A 146 0.83 -3.45 -13.18
C LEU A 146 0.43 -4.92 -13.46
N LYS A 147 -0.38 -5.55 -12.59
CA LYS A 147 -0.91 -6.90 -12.84
C LYS A 147 -1.65 -7.00 -14.17
N PHE A 148 -2.54 -6.05 -14.45
CA PHE A 148 -3.29 -6.02 -15.72
C PHE A 148 -2.38 -5.77 -16.92
N ILE A 149 -1.37 -4.91 -16.76
CA ILE A 149 -0.39 -4.59 -17.81
C ILE A 149 0.41 -5.85 -18.18
N GLU A 150 0.97 -6.54 -17.20
CA GLU A 150 1.79 -7.74 -17.44
C GLU A 150 0.97 -8.90 -18.01
N ASN A 151 -0.25 -9.11 -17.51
CA ASN A 151 -1.17 -10.09 -18.10
C ASN A 151 -1.52 -9.74 -19.55
N TYR A 152 -1.80 -8.46 -19.83
CA TYR A 152 -2.04 -7.99 -21.19
C TYR A 152 -0.84 -8.26 -22.09
N HIS A 153 0.40 -8.03 -21.63
CA HIS A 153 1.60 -8.37 -22.39
C HIS A 153 1.72 -9.88 -22.64
N ALA A 154 1.51 -10.70 -21.61
CA ALA A 154 1.57 -12.15 -21.70
C ALA A 154 0.54 -12.72 -22.69
N ASP A 155 -0.70 -12.25 -22.63
CA ASP A 155 -1.78 -12.66 -23.55
C ASP A 155 -1.43 -12.29 -25.00
N ARG A 156 -0.88 -11.08 -25.22
CA ARG A 156 -0.46 -10.62 -26.55
C ARG A 156 0.66 -11.47 -27.14
N TYR A 157 1.61 -11.91 -26.32
CA TYR A 157 2.66 -12.82 -26.77
C TYR A 157 2.11 -14.23 -27.06
N THR A 158 1.22 -14.74 -26.21
CA THR A 158 0.58 -16.04 -26.41
C THR A 158 -0.18 -16.10 -27.74
N GLU A 159 -1.00 -15.09 -28.04
CA GLU A 159 -1.72 -15.02 -29.32
C GLU A 159 -0.77 -14.89 -30.52
N ALA A 160 0.28 -14.07 -30.40
CA ALA A 160 1.25 -13.92 -31.47
C ALA A 160 1.93 -15.27 -31.77
N LEU A 161 2.20 -16.06 -30.73
CA LEU A 161 2.74 -17.41 -30.86
C LEU A 161 1.74 -18.38 -31.52
N GLU A 162 0.45 -18.30 -31.18
CA GLU A 162 -0.60 -19.10 -31.83
C GLU A 162 -0.68 -18.84 -33.34
N VAL A 163 -0.66 -17.56 -33.74
CA VAL A 163 -0.64 -17.17 -35.16
C VAL A 163 0.63 -17.65 -35.86
N LEU A 164 1.79 -17.52 -35.21
CA LEU A 164 3.06 -18.04 -35.75
C LEU A 164 3.03 -19.56 -35.95
N ASN A 165 2.27 -20.28 -35.12
CA ASN A 165 2.07 -21.73 -35.21
C ASN A 165 0.94 -22.15 -36.17
N GLY A 166 0.41 -21.22 -36.97
CA GLY A 166 -0.61 -21.49 -37.99
C GLY A 166 -2.05 -21.39 -37.51
N GLY A 167 -2.30 -20.83 -36.32
CA GLY A 167 -3.63 -20.46 -35.85
C GLY A 167 -4.15 -19.17 -36.50
N ASP A 168 -5.46 -18.93 -36.39
CA ASP A 168 -6.10 -17.72 -36.89
C ASP A 168 -5.81 -16.50 -36.00
N ALA A 169 -5.79 -15.32 -36.62
CA ALA A 169 -5.64 -14.07 -35.88
C ALA A 169 -6.91 -13.79 -35.05
N VAL A 170 -6.71 -13.42 -33.78
CA VAL A 170 -7.82 -13.04 -32.89
C VAL A 170 -8.49 -11.75 -33.36
N THR A 171 -9.76 -11.84 -33.72
CA THR A 171 -10.61 -10.69 -34.03
C THR A 171 -10.85 -9.84 -32.79
N ARG A 172 -10.68 -8.53 -32.93
CA ARG A 172 -10.92 -7.56 -31.86
C ARG A 172 -11.86 -6.45 -32.30
N VAL A 173 -12.63 -5.95 -31.35
CA VAL A 173 -13.56 -4.83 -31.55
C VAL A 173 -13.40 -3.81 -30.43
N VAL A 174 -13.73 -2.56 -30.74
CA VAL A 174 -13.85 -1.49 -29.75
C VAL A 174 -15.30 -1.46 -29.30
N SER A 175 -15.56 -1.43 -27.99
CA SER A 175 -16.92 -1.19 -27.50
C SER A 175 -17.41 0.17 -27.97
N GLU A 176 -18.62 0.23 -28.52
CA GLU A 176 -19.24 1.48 -28.97
C GLU A 176 -19.92 2.26 -27.82
N ASP A 177 -20.09 1.62 -26.65
CA ASP A 177 -20.71 2.25 -25.48
C ASP A 177 -19.65 3.03 -24.66
N PRO A 178 -19.75 4.37 -24.57
CA PRO A 178 -18.78 5.18 -23.82
C PRO A 178 -18.67 4.83 -22.33
N GLN A 179 -19.70 4.20 -21.74
CA GLN A 179 -19.72 3.78 -20.33
C GLN A 179 -19.01 2.46 -20.07
N THR A 180 -18.62 1.73 -21.12
CA THR A 180 -17.90 0.46 -21.01
C THR A 180 -16.67 0.40 -21.92
N GLN A 181 -16.49 1.38 -22.82
CA GLN A 181 -15.34 1.47 -23.70
C GLN A 181 -14.05 1.73 -22.92
N LYS A 182 -13.21 0.70 -22.83
CA LYS A 182 -11.89 0.76 -22.20
C LYS A 182 -10.87 1.47 -23.08
N TRP A 183 -9.86 2.04 -22.44
CA TRP A 183 -8.80 2.80 -23.11
C TRP A 183 -7.44 2.33 -22.64
N ILE A 184 -6.48 2.19 -23.56
CA ILE A 184 -5.12 1.74 -23.26
C ILE A 184 -4.10 2.83 -23.52
N CYS A 185 -3.22 3.06 -22.54
CA CYS A 185 -2.07 3.94 -22.65
C CYS A 185 -1.07 3.36 -23.65
N ARG A 186 -0.72 4.11 -24.70
CA ARG A 186 0.25 3.66 -25.70
C ARG A 186 1.69 3.54 -25.17
N GLN A 187 1.99 4.18 -24.04
CA GLN A 187 3.35 4.22 -23.49
C GLN A 187 3.64 3.07 -22.52
N CYS A 188 2.66 2.67 -21.70
CA CYS A 188 2.87 1.66 -20.66
C CYS A 188 1.77 0.58 -20.60
N SER A 189 0.85 0.56 -21.56
CA SER A 189 -0.26 -0.41 -21.63
C SER A 189 -1.27 -0.39 -20.47
N MET A 190 -1.23 0.61 -19.59
CA MET A 190 -2.27 0.78 -18.55
C MET A 190 -3.65 0.90 -19.21
N ILE A 191 -4.63 0.15 -18.70
CA ILE A 191 -6.01 0.17 -19.19
C ILE A 191 -6.87 0.98 -18.22
N TYR A 192 -7.52 2.03 -18.71
CA TYR A 192 -8.61 2.71 -18.05
C TYR A 192 -9.93 2.02 -18.40
N ASP A 193 -10.69 1.61 -17.38
CA ASP A 193 -12.02 1.04 -17.52
C ASP A 193 -13.05 2.02 -16.91
N PRO A 194 -13.97 2.60 -17.70
CA PRO A 194 -15.00 3.48 -17.18
C PRO A 194 -15.83 2.87 -16.04
N VAL A 195 -16.05 1.55 -16.04
CA VAL A 195 -16.84 0.85 -15.00
C VAL A 195 -16.18 0.99 -13.64
N THR A 196 -14.85 0.86 -13.58
CA THR A 196 -14.09 0.98 -12.33
C THR A 196 -13.66 2.42 -12.03
N GLY A 197 -13.51 3.25 -13.07
CA GLY A 197 -12.91 4.57 -12.95
C GLY A 197 -11.43 4.50 -12.55
N ASP A 198 -10.93 5.58 -11.94
CA ASP A 198 -9.62 5.69 -11.31
C ASP A 198 -9.76 6.52 -10.02
N PRO A 199 -10.40 5.96 -8.96
CA PRO A 199 -10.77 6.71 -7.76
C PRO A 199 -9.57 7.29 -7.02
N ASP A 200 -8.42 6.60 -7.06
CA ASP A 200 -7.17 7.03 -6.45
C ASP A 200 -6.62 8.30 -7.10
N SER A 201 -6.91 8.53 -8.38
CA SER A 201 -6.59 9.78 -9.10
C SER A 201 -7.78 10.74 -9.20
N GLY A 202 -8.84 10.51 -8.42
CA GLY A 202 -10.03 11.37 -8.34
C GLY A 202 -11.08 11.14 -9.42
N ILE A 203 -11.04 10.04 -10.16
CA ILE A 203 -12.01 9.69 -11.21
C ILE A 203 -12.97 8.62 -10.69
N ALA A 204 -14.23 8.99 -10.46
CA ALA A 204 -15.22 8.08 -9.89
C ALA A 204 -15.56 6.90 -10.83
N PRO A 205 -15.97 5.73 -10.28
CA PRO A 205 -16.52 4.64 -11.08
C PRO A 205 -17.72 5.10 -11.92
N GLY A 206 -17.82 4.59 -13.15
CA GLY A 206 -18.83 5.02 -14.13
C GLY A 206 -18.49 6.31 -14.89
N THR A 207 -17.26 6.82 -14.80
CA THR A 207 -16.85 8.00 -15.57
C THR A 207 -16.40 7.58 -16.97
N ALA A 208 -17.09 8.02 -18.02
CA ALA A 208 -16.65 7.74 -19.39
C ALA A 208 -15.29 8.44 -19.66
N PHE A 209 -14.44 7.83 -20.50
CA PHE A 209 -13.11 8.39 -20.77
C PHE A 209 -13.18 9.82 -21.34
N ALA A 210 -14.23 10.16 -22.09
CA ALA A 210 -14.44 11.50 -22.61
C ALA A 210 -14.56 12.56 -21.49
N ASP A 211 -15.15 12.18 -20.36
CA ASP A 211 -15.49 13.06 -19.24
C ASP A 211 -14.33 13.26 -18.25
N ILE A 212 -13.26 12.47 -18.35
CA ILE A 212 -12.05 12.64 -17.54
C ILE A 212 -11.44 14.05 -17.78
N PRO A 213 -10.96 14.76 -16.74
CA PRO A 213 -10.23 16.02 -16.89
C PRO A 213 -9.05 15.93 -17.88
N LYS A 214 -8.76 17.04 -18.59
CA LYS A 214 -7.70 17.07 -19.62
C LYS A 214 -6.28 16.98 -19.04
N ASP A 215 -6.13 17.40 -17.80
CA ASP A 215 -4.93 17.38 -16.97
C ASP A 215 -4.76 16.08 -16.19
N TRP A 216 -5.64 15.10 -16.37
CA TRP A 216 -5.40 13.75 -15.89
C TRP A 216 -4.20 13.12 -16.62
N HIS A 217 -3.35 12.46 -15.84
CA HIS A 217 -2.15 11.76 -16.32
C HIS A 217 -2.26 10.28 -15.97
N CYS A 218 -1.69 9.43 -16.82
CA CYS A 218 -1.62 7.99 -16.59
C CYS A 218 -0.98 7.71 -15.22
N PRO A 219 -1.66 6.96 -14.32
CA PRO A 219 -1.17 6.71 -12.96
C PRO A 219 0.11 5.86 -12.88
N ILE A 220 0.45 5.18 -13.99
CA ILE A 220 1.66 4.35 -14.10
C ILE A 220 2.86 5.13 -14.62
N CYS A 221 2.74 5.81 -15.78
CA CYS A 221 3.88 6.41 -16.47
C CYS A 221 3.84 7.95 -16.56
N GLY A 222 2.79 8.59 -16.04
CA GLY A 222 2.64 10.04 -16.09
C GLY A 222 2.31 10.60 -17.49
N ALA A 223 2.04 9.75 -18.48
CA ALA A 223 1.66 10.20 -19.82
C ALA A 223 0.32 10.95 -19.80
N THR A 224 0.19 12.00 -20.61
CA THR A 224 -1.08 12.76 -20.71
C THR A 224 -2.23 11.91 -21.25
N LYS A 225 -3.49 12.29 -20.97
CA LYS A 225 -4.71 11.68 -21.51
C LYS A 225 -4.67 11.41 -23.03
N LYS A 226 -3.98 12.26 -23.80
CA LYS A 226 -3.85 12.12 -25.27
C LYS A 226 -3.07 10.88 -25.72
N THR A 227 -2.29 10.28 -24.84
CA THR A 227 -1.50 9.07 -25.13
C THR A 227 -2.36 7.81 -25.15
N PHE A 228 -3.61 7.88 -24.67
CA PHE A 228 -4.53 6.76 -24.68
C PHE A 228 -5.21 6.58 -26.03
N LYS A 229 -5.52 5.33 -26.35
CA LYS A 229 -6.39 4.95 -27.48
C LYS A 229 -7.49 4.01 -26.99
N PRO A 230 -8.62 3.88 -27.71
CA PRO A 230 -9.58 2.83 -27.43
C PRO A 230 -8.87 1.47 -27.38
N LEU A 231 -9.18 0.68 -26.36
CA LEU A 231 -8.72 -0.70 -26.27
C LEU A 231 -9.56 -1.55 -27.24
N GLU A 232 -8.88 -2.35 -28.03
CA GLU A 232 -9.50 -3.36 -28.88
C GLU A 232 -9.55 -4.67 -28.09
N GLU A 233 -10.75 -5.09 -27.68
CA GLU A 233 -10.98 -6.29 -26.88
C GLU A 233 -11.31 -7.49 -27.78
N LYS A 234 -10.99 -8.70 -27.30
CA LYS A 234 -11.33 -9.93 -28.04
C LYS A 234 -12.84 -10.03 -28.18
N VAL A 235 -13.32 -10.39 -29.36
CA VAL A 235 -14.72 -10.80 -29.54
C VAL A 235 -14.90 -12.11 -28.79
N ALA A 236 -15.75 -12.13 -27.76
CA ALA A 236 -16.12 -13.38 -27.11
C ALA A 236 -16.82 -14.29 -28.13
N ALA A 237 -16.36 -15.54 -28.24
CA ALA A 237 -16.97 -16.56 -29.09
C ALA A 237 -18.31 -17.04 -28.52
#